data_AF-A0A7V1TWC9-F1
#
_entry.id   AF-A0A7V1TWC9-F1
#
_cell.length_a   1.000
_cell.length_b   1.000
_cell.length_c   1.000
_cell.angle_alpha   90.00
_cell.angle_beta   90.00
_cell.angle_gamma   90.00
#
_symmetry.space_group_name_H-M   'P 1'
#
loop_
_entity.id
_entity.type
_entity.pdbx_description
1 polymer ?
#
loop_
_entity_poly.entity_id
_entity_poly.type
_entity_poly.pdbx_seq_one_letter_code
_entity_poly.pdbx_strand_id
1 'polypeptide(L)'
;MRCPFLREAQVKFCRASAYRKMIVRLPEQSKHERCTSPEYVNCPAVKQHSEEHPSVDHCPFLHESLVQYCTAAAVTKYIPYSESVLSRCGTESYKYCDLYLAFAQPQDTTELSSSSHNGVKRSDDEIRVPSELYFSPNHMWMDIGNDDIVHIGIDAFLAKVIGSADHVTFATTTGFHRPTVSFTIRGVDLPFVFPIPVHLLRANTYLRTHPEKIFSDPYTHGWLFEASLDRFKHTEVRHTSLLSGNEARLWMNNELQRLNTFVHNVSAQPDKHGVVLMSDGGSFQTGFVHLLAKEELLKLYNDFFSPLAVWNTQL
;
A
#
# COMPACT_ATOMS: atom_id res chain seq x y z
N MET A 1 -13.42 -3.54 -7.40
CA MET A 1 -13.14 -4.91 -7.91
C MET A 1 -12.61 -5.79 -6.77
N ARG A 2 -12.80 -7.13 -6.80
CA ARG A 2 -12.29 -8.05 -5.76
C ARG A 2 -10.89 -8.58 -6.10
N CYS A 3 -10.14 -9.03 -5.10
CA CYS A 3 -8.82 -9.64 -5.28
C CYS A 3 -8.88 -10.88 -6.20
N PRO A 4 -8.01 -10.99 -7.23
CA PRO A 4 -7.97 -12.15 -8.12
C PRO A 4 -7.65 -13.49 -7.45
N PHE A 5 -7.07 -13.47 -6.24
CA PHE A 5 -6.74 -14.66 -5.45
C PHE A 5 -7.82 -15.04 -4.42
N LEU A 6 -8.89 -14.24 -4.30
CA LEU A 6 -10.00 -14.56 -3.41
C LEU A 6 -10.85 -15.67 -4.04
N ARG A 7 -11.05 -16.76 -3.30
CA ARG A 7 -11.90 -17.88 -3.70
C ARG A 7 -12.94 -18.16 -2.63
N GLU A 8 -14.02 -18.79 -3.05
CA GLU A 8 -15.11 -19.23 -2.19
C GLU A 8 -15.08 -20.75 -2.07
N ALA A 9 -15.46 -21.26 -0.90
CA ALA A 9 -15.68 -22.67 -0.67
C ALA A 9 -16.85 -22.85 0.29
N GLN A 10 -17.66 -23.87 0.04
CA GLN A 10 -18.62 -24.35 1.03
C GLN A 10 -17.84 -25.21 2.03
N VAL A 11 -17.89 -24.86 3.31
CA VAL A 11 -17.29 -25.68 4.38
C VAL A 11 -18.38 -26.21 5.30
N LYS A 12 -18.07 -27.35 5.91
CA LYS A 12 -18.84 -27.93 7.01
C LYS A 12 -18.01 -28.01 8.26
N PHE A 13 -18.65 -27.93 9.42
CA PHE A 13 -18.02 -28.06 10.73
C PHE A 13 -19.04 -28.55 11.76
N CYS A 14 -18.54 -29.06 12.88
CA CYS A 14 -19.36 -29.50 14.01
C CYS A 14 -19.53 -28.36 15.02
N ARG A 15 -20.76 -28.00 15.38
CA ARG A 15 -21.02 -27.01 16.44
C ARG A 15 -20.84 -27.54 17.86
N ALA A 16 -20.99 -28.85 18.05
CA ALA A 16 -20.73 -29.51 19.33
C ALA A 16 -19.23 -29.66 19.64
N SER A 17 -18.35 -29.48 18.65
CA SER A 17 -16.90 -29.56 18.86
C SER A 17 -16.37 -28.26 19.47
N ALA A 18 -15.52 -28.39 20.50
CA ALA A 18 -14.80 -27.26 21.10
C ALA A 18 -13.90 -26.53 20.09
N TYR A 19 -13.43 -27.23 19.05
CA TYR A 19 -12.63 -26.66 17.97
C TYR A 19 -13.43 -26.65 16.67
N ARG A 20 -13.60 -25.45 16.09
CA ARG A 20 -14.30 -25.26 14.82
C ARG A 20 -13.38 -25.58 13.64
N LYS A 21 -13.16 -26.88 13.40
CA LYS A 21 -12.43 -27.35 12.22
C LYS A 21 -13.35 -27.26 10.99
N MET A 22 -13.07 -26.29 10.13
CA MET A 22 -13.76 -26.13 8.85
C MET A 22 -13.18 -27.10 7.83
N ILE A 23 -14.06 -27.89 7.21
CA ILE A 23 -13.70 -28.91 6.21
C ILE A 23 -14.40 -28.55 4.91
N VAL A 24 -13.65 -28.44 3.81
CA VAL A 24 -14.22 -28.15 2.48
C VAL A 24 -15.18 -29.27 2.09
N ARG A 25 -16.36 -28.90 1.61
CA ARG A 25 -17.33 -29.85 1.08
C ARG A 25 -16.92 -30.26 -0.33
N LEU A 26 -16.58 -31.54 -0.48
CA LEU A 26 -16.38 -32.17 -1.77
C LEU A 26 -17.66 -32.96 -2.14
N PRO A 27 -18.25 -32.75 -3.34
CA PRO A 27 -19.51 -33.40 -3.72
C PRO A 27 -19.48 -34.93 -3.57
N GLU A 28 -18.36 -35.55 -3.94
CA GLU A 28 -18.16 -37.00 -3.96
C GLU A 28 -18.06 -37.63 -2.56
N GLN A 29 -17.66 -36.87 -1.53
CA GLN A 29 -17.44 -37.39 -0.18
C GLN A 29 -18.71 -37.43 0.70
N SER A 30 -19.77 -36.73 0.29
CA SER A 30 -21.00 -36.57 1.08
C SER A 30 -21.73 -37.87 1.43
N LYS A 31 -21.51 -38.96 0.68
CA LYS A 31 -22.20 -40.24 0.88
C LYS A 31 -21.58 -41.17 1.93
N HIS A 32 -20.33 -40.93 2.33
CA HIS A 32 -19.56 -41.86 3.19
C HIS A 32 -19.20 -41.27 4.55
N GLU A 33 -19.77 -40.10 4.89
CA GLU A 33 -19.43 -39.39 6.12
C GLU A 33 -20.45 -39.68 7.21
N ARG A 34 -19.92 -39.87 8.43
CA ARG A 34 -20.75 -40.11 9.62
C ARG A 34 -21.74 -38.98 9.89
N CYS A 35 -21.36 -37.72 9.64
CA CYS A 35 -22.21 -36.58 9.95
C CYS A 35 -23.38 -36.39 8.95
N THR A 36 -23.27 -36.94 7.74
CA THR A 36 -24.28 -36.83 6.67
C THR A 36 -25.14 -38.09 6.53
N SER A 37 -24.97 -39.06 7.43
CA SER A 37 -25.70 -40.32 7.47
C SER A 37 -26.30 -40.55 8.86
N PRO A 38 -27.31 -41.43 9.01
CA PRO A 38 -27.88 -41.79 10.31
C PRO A 38 -26.86 -42.37 11.30
N GLU A 39 -25.67 -42.78 10.85
CA GLU A 39 -24.59 -43.26 11.72
C GLU A 39 -24.07 -42.21 12.71
N TYR A 40 -24.45 -40.94 12.56
CA TYR A 40 -24.09 -39.86 13.47
C TYR A 40 -24.48 -40.14 14.93
N VAL A 41 -25.50 -40.97 15.18
CA VAL A 41 -25.92 -41.38 16.53
C VAL A 41 -24.80 -42.06 17.33
N ASN A 42 -23.81 -42.63 16.64
CA ASN A 42 -22.65 -43.25 17.26
C ASN A 42 -21.50 -42.27 17.53
N CYS A 43 -21.64 -40.99 17.16
CA CYS A 43 -20.62 -39.97 17.39
C CYS A 43 -20.53 -39.58 18.87
N PRO A 44 -19.33 -39.58 19.49
CA PRO A 44 -19.15 -39.17 20.89
C PRO A 44 -19.63 -37.74 21.16
N ALA A 45 -19.40 -36.81 20.24
CA ALA A 45 -19.82 -35.43 20.39
C ALA A 45 -21.36 -35.32 20.48
N VAL A 46 -22.10 -36.10 19.69
CA VAL A 46 -23.56 -36.09 19.73
C VAL A 46 -24.07 -36.69 21.05
N LYS A 47 -23.44 -37.77 21.55
CA LYS A 47 -23.82 -38.39 22.82
C LYS A 47 -23.62 -37.49 24.03
N GLN A 48 -22.69 -36.54 23.94
CA GLN A 48 -22.40 -35.57 25.01
C GLN A 48 -23.39 -34.39 25.02
N HIS A 49 -24.14 -34.17 23.94
CA HIS A 49 -25.07 -33.06 23.80
C HIS A 49 -26.48 -33.60 23.53
N SER A 50 -27.39 -33.48 24.49
CA SER A 50 -28.79 -33.85 24.31
C SER A 50 -29.54 -32.76 23.52
N GLU A 51 -30.16 -33.12 22.40
CA GLU A 51 -31.11 -32.26 21.69
C GLU A 51 -32.54 -32.81 21.81
N GLU A 52 -33.51 -31.90 21.86
CA GLU A 52 -34.94 -32.22 22.00
C GLU A 52 -35.56 -32.77 20.70
N HIS A 53 -34.92 -32.53 19.54
CA HIS A 53 -35.42 -32.92 18.21
C HIS A 53 -34.32 -33.51 17.30
N PRO A 54 -34.03 -34.81 17.36
CA PRO A 54 -33.02 -35.44 16.51
C PRO A 54 -33.45 -35.46 15.04
N SER A 55 -32.57 -35.00 14.15
CA SER A 55 -32.75 -35.09 12.69
C SER A 55 -32.67 -36.56 12.22
N VAL A 56 -33.53 -36.97 11.28
CA VAL A 56 -33.57 -38.38 10.83
C VAL A 56 -32.43 -38.69 9.85
N ASP A 57 -32.03 -37.72 9.04
CA ASP A 57 -31.19 -37.97 7.85
C ASP A 57 -29.74 -37.51 8.01
N HIS A 58 -29.43 -36.66 8.98
CA HIS A 58 -28.08 -36.12 9.20
C HIS A 58 -27.88 -35.66 10.65
N CYS A 59 -26.62 -35.47 11.04
CA CYS A 59 -26.28 -34.97 12.36
C CYS A 59 -26.83 -33.54 12.58
N PRO A 60 -27.55 -33.24 13.67
CA PRO A 60 -28.10 -31.91 13.89
C PRO A 60 -27.02 -30.86 14.22
N PHE A 61 -25.87 -31.28 14.74
CA PHE A 61 -24.73 -30.40 14.99
C PHE A 61 -23.87 -30.13 13.74
N LEU A 62 -24.18 -30.76 12.61
CA LEU A 62 -23.53 -30.49 11.34
C LEU A 62 -24.01 -29.13 10.82
N HIS A 63 -23.08 -28.19 10.69
CA HIS A 63 -23.37 -26.91 10.08
C HIS A 63 -22.53 -26.70 8.84
N GLU A 64 -23.16 -26.09 7.84
CA GLU A 64 -22.48 -25.61 6.64
C GLU A 64 -22.41 -24.08 6.64
N SER A 65 -21.36 -23.55 6.03
CA SER A 65 -21.17 -22.12 5.86
C SER A 65 -20.36 -21.85 4.59
N LEU A 66 -20.74 -20.78 3.88
CA LEU A 66 -19.94 -20.25 2.79
C LEU A 66 -18.80 -19.44 3.38
N VAL A 67 -17.57 -19.78 3.00
CA VAL A 67 -16.36 -19.08 3.42
C VAL A 67 -15.57 -18.61 2.21
N GLN A 68 -14.75 -17.60 2.44
CA GLN A 68 -13.75 -17.11 1.51
C GLN A 68 -12.34 -17.38 2.03
N TYR A 69 -11.40 -17.54 1.12
CA TYR A 69 -9.99 -17.73 1.42
C TYR A 69 -9.11 -17.18 0.31
N CYS A 70 -7.85 -16.87 0.66
CA CYS A 70 -6.84 -16.45 -0.29
C CYS A 70 -6.06 -17.66 -0.81
N THR A 71 -6.03 -17.87 -2.13
CA THR A 71 -5.23 -18.95 -2.75
C THR A 71 -3.73 -18.66 -2.79
N ALA A 72 -3.34 -17.39 -2.69
CA ALA A 72 -1.94 -16.97 -2.65
C ALA A 72 -1.30 -17.13 -1.25
N ALA A 73 -2.12 -17.31 -0.20
CA ALA A 73 -1.61 -17.49 1.15
C ALA A 73 -1.04 -18.90 1.36
N ALA A 74 0.15 -18.99 1.96
CA ALA A 74 0.80 -20.28 2.26
C ALA A 74 -0.03 -21.16 3.22
N VAL A 75 -0.85 -20.54 4.08
CA VAL A 75 -1.77 -21.23 4.98
C VAL A 75 -3.18 -20.76 4.69
N THR A 76 -4.06 -21.68 4.28
CA THR A 76 -5.46 -21.40 4.01
C THR A 76 -6.19 -21.05 5.31
N LYS A 77 -6.61 -19.80 5.42
CA LYS A 77 -7.52 -19.32 6.47
C LYS A 77 -8.88 -19.08 5.86
N TYR A 78 -9.91 -19.75 6.38
CA TYR A 78 -11.28 -19.56 5.97
C TYR A 78 -11.92 -18.42 6.76
N ILE A 79 -12.46 -17.44 6.05
CA ILE A 79 -13.15 -16.26 6.58
C ILE A 79 -14.62 -16.42 6.21
N PRO A 80 -15.58 -16.32 7.14
CA PRO A 80 -17.01 -16.34 6.82
C PRO A 80 -17.36 -15.32 5.73
N TYR A 81 -18.20 -15.70 4.76
CA TYR A 81 -18.56 -14.80 3.66
C TYR A 81 -19.18 -13.48 4.13
N SER A 82 -19.94 -13.49 5.22
CA SER A 82 -20.52 -12.29 5.83
C SER A 82 -19.48 -11.29 6.36
N GLU A 83 -18.26 -11.76 6.67
CA GLU A 83 -17.19 -10.96 7.25
C GLU A 83 -16.16 -10.50 6.20
N SER A 84 -16.28 -10.97 4.95
CA SER A 84 -15.24 -10.72 3.96
C SER A 84 -15.21 -9.29 3.41
N VAL A 85 -16.31 -8.55 3.55
CA VAL A 85 -16.37 -7.10 3.27
C VAL A 85 -15.41 -6.34 4.20
N LEU A 86 -15.09 -6.90 5.38
CA LEU A 86 -14.10 -6.34 6.31
C LEU A 86 -12.66 -6.70 5.91
N SER A 87 -12.47 -7.58 4.93
CA SER A 87 -11.15 -7.99 4.45
C SER A 87 -10.70 -7.12 3.28
N ARG A 88 -9.41 -6.77 3.23
CA ARG A 88 -8.78 -6.05 2.10
C ARG A 88 -9.03 -6.74 0.75
N CYS A 89 -9.17 -8.06 0.74
CA CYS A 89 -9.38 -8.83 -0.48
C CYS A 89 -10.76 -8.62 -1.11
N GLY A 90 -11.74 -8.17 -0.31
CA GLY A 90 -13.10 -7.86 -0.77
C GLY A 90 -13.22 -6.51 -1.48
N THR A 91 -12.25 -5.61 -1.30
CA THR A 91 -12.23 -4.23 -1.79
C THR A 91 -11.04 -3.99 -2.72
N GLU A 92 -10.94 -2.84 -3.39
CA GLU A 92 -9.77 -2.51 -4.22
C GLU A 92 -8.45 -2.35 -3.45
N SER A 93 -8.50 -2.30 -2.13
CA SER A 93 -7.32 -2.26 -1.27
C SER A 93 -6.44 -3.50 -1.42
N TYR A 94 -6.89 -4.56 -2.09
CA TYR A 94 -6.06 -5.71 -2.45
C TYR A 94 -4.82 -5.33 -3.28
N LYS A 95 -4.86 -4.21 -4.03
CA LYS A 95 -3.72 -3.69 -4.80
C LYS A 95 -2.51 -3.38 -3.91
N TYR A 96 -2.75 -3.16 -2.62
CA TYR A 96 -1.74 -2.87 -1.58
C TYR A 96 -1.46 -4.07 -0.66
N CYS A 97 -1.90 -5.27 -1.05
CA CYS A 97 -1.65 -6.49 -0.29
C CYS A 97 -0.35 -7.15 -0.75
N ASP A 98 0.55 -7.46 0.20
CA ASP A 98 1.85 -8.10 -0.05
C ASP A 98 1.71 -9.40 -0.87
N LEU A 99 0.72 -10.24 -0.53
CA LEU A 99 0.46 -11.48 -1.26
C LEU A 99 -0.03 -11.23 -2.69
N TYR A 100 -0.80 -10.17 -2.92
CA TYR A 100 -1.22 -9.85 -4.29
C TYR A 100 -0.02 -9.35 -5.09
N LEU A 101 0.74 -8.42 -4.53
CA LEU A 101 1.90 -7.80 -5.17
C LEU A 101 2.98 -8.82 -5.52
N ALA A 102 3.27 -9.77 -4.61
CA ALA A 102 4.23 -10.85 -4.83
C ALA A 102 3.92 -11.73 -6.06
N PHE A 103 2.64 -11.86 -6.44
CA PHE A 103 2.24 -12.63 -7.62
C PHE A 103 1.90 -11.75 -8.84
N ALA A 104 1.51 -10.50 -8.63
CA ALA A 104 1.18 -9.55 -9.70
C ALA A 104 2.44 -9.01 -10.40
N GLN A 105 3.61 -9.05 -9.76
CA GLN A 105 4.91 -8.73 -10.33
C GLN A 105 5.75 -10.00 -10.53
N PRO A 106 5.58 -10.76 -11.62
CA PRO A 106 6.56 -11.76 -11.99
C PRO A 106 7.81 -11.04 -12.53
N GLN A 107 8.91 -11.07 -11.75
CA GLN A 107 10.28 -10.65 -12.11
C GLN A 107 10.63 -9.14 -11.93
N ASP A 108 11.03 -8.75 -10.72
CA ASP A 108 12.09 -7.74 -10.48
C ASP A 108 13.17 -8.27 -9.49
N THR A 109 13.06 -9.54 -9.08
CA THR A 109 13.95 -10.17 -8.09
C THR A 109 15.10 -10.99 -8.70
N THR A 110 15.30 -10.93 -10.02
CA THR A 110 16.36 -11.69 -10.71
C THR A 110 16.92 -10.95 -11.93
N GLU A 111 17.51 -9.77 -11.75
CA GLU A 111 18.48 -9.21 -12.71
C GLU A 111 19.73 -8.64 -12.00
N LEU A 112 20.36 -9.46 -11.17
CA LEU A 112 21.82 -9.56 -11.24
C LEU A 112 22.10 -10.65 -12.29
N SER A 113 22.90 -10.31 -13.31
CA SER A 113 23.36 -11.14 -14.44
C SER A 113 22.46 -11.22 -15.68
N SER A 114 22.75 -10.31 -16.63
CA SER A 114 22.87 -10.54 -18.07
C SER A 114 21.79 -11.37 -18.78
N SER A 115 20.92 -10.74 -19.56
CA SER A 115 21.13 -10.48 -21.00
C SER A 115 19.80 -10.31 -21.76
N SER A 116 19.78 -9.22 -22.53
CA SER A 116 18.87 -8.80 -23.59
C SER A 116 17.96 -9.86 -24.24
N HIS A 117 16.67 -9.54 -24.37
CA HIS A 117 16.00 -9.50 -25.68
C HIS A 117 14.80 -8.51 -25.65
N ASN A 118 14.88 -7.49 -26.52
CA ASN A 118 13.86 -6.48 -26.87
C ASN A 118 13.35 -5.50 -25.79
N GLY A 119 14.10 -5.27 -24.71
CA GLY A 119 13.83 -4.19 -23.77
C GLY A 119 14.29 -2.83 -24.29
N VAL A 120 13.35 -1.92 -24.54
CA VAL A 120 13.62 -0.50 -24.26
C VAL A 120 13.95 -0.48 -22.77
N LYS A 121 15.24 -0.44 -22.42
CA LYS A 121 15.65 -0.10 -21.06
C LYS A 121 15.02 1.26 -20.79
N ARG A 122 13.96 1.29 -19.98
CA ARG A 122 13.52 2.54 -19.35
C ARG A 122 14.76 3.06 -18.65
N SER A 123 15.24 4.23 -19.05
CA SER A 123 16.37 4.85 -18.35
C SER A 123 15.98 4.96 -16.88
N ASP A 124 16.90 4.63 -15.97
CA ASP A 124 16.73 4.77 -14.51
C ASP A 124 16.41 6.22 -14.07
N ASP A 125 16.37 7.14 -15.04
CA ASP A 125 16.02 8.54 -14.88
C ASP A 125 14.54 8.88 -15.05
N GLU A 126 13.69 7.98 -15.57
CA GLU A 126 12.27 8.31 -15.75
C GLU A 126 11.46 8.11 -14.45
N ILE A 127 10.92 9.21 -13.91
CA ILE A 127 10.02 9.17 -12.75
C ILE A 127 8.63 8.73 -13.21
N ARG A 128 8.14 7.63 -12.62
CA ARG A 128 6.79 7.12 -12.90
C ARG A 128 5.73 8.02 -12.28
N VAL A 129 4.76 8.44 -13.11
CA VAL A 129 3.59 9.23 -12.69
C VAL A 129 2.32 8.48 -13.13
N PRO A 130 1.75 7.62 -12.27
CA PRO A 130 0.50 6.92 -12.59
C PRO A 130 -0.66 7.90 -12.81
N SER A 131 -1.43 7.70 -13.87
CA SER A 131 -2.49 8.62 -14.31
C SER A 131 -3.70 8.66 -13.38
N GLU A 132 -3.91 7.58 -12.64
CA GLU A 132 -5.03 7.33 -11.74
C GLU A 132 -4.84 7.95 -10.35
N LEU A 133 -3.62 8.37 -10.01
CA LEU A 133 -3.30 8.98 -8.73
C LEU A 133 -3.49 10.50 -8.76
N TYR A 134 -3.81 11.03 -7.59
CA TYR A 134 -3.87 12.47 -7.34
C TYR A 134 -2.63 12.91 -6.58
N PHE A 135 -1.98 13.98 -7.03
CA PHE A 135 -0.73 14.49 -6.47
C PHE A 135 -0.95 15.86 -5.83
N SER A 136 -0.19 16.13 -4.77
CA SER A 136 -0.16 17.40 -4.06
C SER A 136 1.15 18.14 -4.33
N PRO A 137 1.21 19.48 -4.13
CA PRO A 137 2.41 20.26 -4.43
C PRO A 137 3.65 19.85 -3.63
N ASN A 138 3.46 19.22 -2.47
CA ASN A 138 4.55 18.74 -1.62
C ASN A 138 4.92 17.27 -1.89
N HIS A 139 4.67 16.77 -3.10
CA HIS A 139 5.05 15.44 -3.57
C HIS A 139 4.46 14.27 -2.78
N MET A 140 3.27 14.47 -2.20
CA MET A 140 2.46 13.39 -1.66
C MET A 140 1.35 13.02 -2.65
N TRP A 141 0.98 11.74 -2.69
CA TRP A 141 -0.09 11.24 -3.55
C TRP A 141 -1.25 10.68 -2.75
N MET A 142 -2.42 10.62 -3.40
CA MET A 142 -3.64 9.98 -2.93
C MET A 142 -4.22 9.09 -4.03
N ASP A 143 -4.46 7.82 -3.72
CA ASP A 143 -5.26 6.90 -4.53
C ASP A 143 -6.68 6.86 -4.00
N ILE A 144 -7.64 7.21 -4.85
CA ILE A 144 -9.06 7.18 -4.52
C ILE A 144 -9.65 5.90 -5.08
N GLY A 145 -9.72 4.88 -4.22
CA GLY A 145 -10.33 3.60 -4.57
C GLY A 145 -11.84 3.70 -4.71
N ASN A 146 -12.45 2.67 -5.31
CA ASN A 146 -13.90 2.61 -5.55
C ASN A 146 -14.76 2.40 -4.27
N ASP A 147 -14.15 2.05 -3.14
CA ASP A 147 -14.85 1.63 -1.91
C ASP A 147 -14.79 2.70 -0.79
N ASP A 148 -14.70 3.99 -1.14
CA ASP A 148 -14.50 5.12 -0.21
C ASP A 148 -13.20 5.04 0.64
N ILE A 149 -12.38 4.01 0.40
CA ILE A 149 -11.04 3.85 0.98
C ILE A 149 -10.03 4.54 0.09
N VAL A 150 -9.19 5.35 0.70
CA VAL A 150 -8.10 6.06 0.04
C VAL A 150 -6.76 5.68 0.66
N HIS A 151 -5.73 5.58 -0.17
CA HIS A 151 -4.35 5.40 0.27
C HIS A 151 -3.56 6.66 -0.01
N ILE A 152 -2.63 7.00 0.88
CA ILE A 152 -1.81 8.22 0.79
C ILE A 152 -0.35 7.83 1.00
N GLY A 153 0.54 8.37 0.19
CA GLY A 153 1.98 8.10 0.25
C GLY A 153 2.82 9.26 -0.28
N ILE A 154 4.12 9.02 -0.46
CA ILE A 154 5.03 9.94 -1.18
C ILE A 154 5.23 9.45 -2.61
N ASP A 155 5.39 10.37 -3.54
CA ASP A 155 5.56 10.01 -4.95
C ASP A 155 6.99 9.52 -5.27
N ALA A 156 7.16 9.00 -6.49
CA ALA A 156 8.45 8.49 -6.95
C ALA A 156 9.54 9.57 -7.05
N PHE A 157 9.18 10.85 -7.15
CA PHE A 157 10.14 11.95 -7.14
C PHE A 157 10.71 12.16 -5.76
N LEU A 158 9.85 12.37 -4.75
CA LEU A 158 10.29 12.52 -3.37
C LEU A 158 11.03 11.26 -2.89
N ALA A 159 10.57 10.08 -3.30
CA ALA A 159 11.25 8.82 -3.03
C ALA A 159 12.67 8.79 -3.63
N LYS A 160 12.85 9.19 -4.90
CA LYS A 160 14.17 9.26 -5.57
C LYS A 160 15.07 10.30 -4.90
N VAL A 161 14.53 11.47 -4.54
CA VAL A 161 15.29 12.55 -3.89
C VAL A 161 15.85 12.10 -2.56
N ILE A 162 14.99 11.54 -1.70
CA ILE A 162 15.40 11.10 -0.36
C ILE A 162 16.26 9.84 -0.42
N GLY A 163 15.85 8.83 -1.19
CA GLY A 163 16.55 7.56 -1.36
C GLY A 163 16.49 6.63 -0.14
N SER A 164 16.71 7.15 1.08
CA SER A 164 16.56 6.40 2.32
C SER A 164 16.32 7.31 3.53
N ALA A 165 15.74 6.75 4.60
CA ALA A 165 15.55 7.43 5.87
C ALA A 165 16.01 6.55 7.04
N ASP A 166 16.63 7.16 8.04
CA ASP A 166 17.11 6.49 9.25
C ASP A 166 15.92 5.99 10.09
N HIS A 167 14.89 6.84 10.22
CA HIS A 167 13.67 6.55 10.96
C HIS A 167 12.43 7.14 10.29
N VAL A 168 11.30 6.48 10.52
CA VAL A 168 9.97 6.92 10.07
C VAL A 168 9.06 7.05 11.27
N THR A 169 8.56 8.27 11.52
CA THR A 169 7.70 8.58 12.66
C THR A 169 6.34 9.04 12.17
N PHE A 170 5.30 8.25 12.45
CA PHE A 170 3.90 8.63 12.17
C PHE A 170 3.37 9.51 13.30
N ALA A 171 3.12 10.79 13.01
CA ALA A 171 2.57 11.74 13.99
C ALA A 171 1.05 11.58 14.14
N THR A 172 0.37 11.21 13.06
CA THR A 172 -1.06 10.88 13.06
C THR A 172 -1.24 9.40 12.73
N THR A 173 -2.17 8.70 13.39
CA THR A 173 -2.38 7.26 13.14
C THR A 173 -3.84 6.92 12.84
N THR A 174 -4.79 7.55 13.52
CA THR A 174 -6.24 7.37 13.33
C THR A 174 -6.98 8.69 13.58
N GLY A 175 -8.23 8.81 13.12
CA GLY A 175 -9.09 9.98 13.36
C GLY A 175 -9.02 11.06 12.27
N PHE A 176 -9.69 12.18 12.48
CA PHE A 176 -9.80 13.24 11.45
C PHE A 176 -8.65 14.25 11.53
N HIS A 177 -7.65 14.10 10.68
CA HIS A 177 -6.43 14.91 10.68
C HIS A 177 -5.91 15.13 9.25
N ARG A 178 -4.95 16.05 9.11
CA ARG A 178 -4.03 16.02 7.96
C ARG A 178 -3.01 14.90 8.18
N PRO A 179 -2.94 13.88 7.30
CA PRO A 179 -1.97 12.80 7.42
C PRO A 179 -0.55 13.35 7.56
N THR A 180 0.12 13.02 8.66
CA THR A 180 1.44 13.57 8.99
C THR A 180 2.42 12.48 9.37
N VAL A 181 3.53 12.42 8.64
CA VAL A 181 4.68 11.54 8.89
C VAL A 181 5.94 12.39 8.98
N SER A 182 6.97 11.93 9.66
CA SER A 182 8.30 12.54 9.60
C SER A 182 9.35 11.49 9.25
N PHE A 183 10.28 11.87 8.38
CA PHE A 183 11.44 11.07 8.04
C PHE A 183 12.68 11.69 8.68
N THR A 184 13.43 10.90 9.43
CA THR A 184 14.74 11.30 9.96
C THR A 184 15.80 10.99 8.91
N ILE A 185 16.52 12.02 8.45
CA ILE A 185 17.60 11.88 7.47
C ILE A 185 18.86 12.52 8.06
N ARG A 186 19.87 11.72 8.36
CA ARG A 186 21.14 12.16 8.97
C ARG A 186 20.93 12.98 10.26
N GLY A 187 19.97 12.52 11.06
CA GLY A 187 19.55 13.16 12.31
C GLY A 187 18.82 14.50 12.15
N VAL A 188 18.24 14.76 10.97
CA VAL A 188 17.32 15.88 10.73
C VAL A 188 15.93 15.32 10.47
N ASP A 189 14.96 15.73 11.28
CA ASP A 189 13.56 15.31 11.12
C ASP A 189 12.84 16.23 10.12
N LEU A 190 12.39 15.65 9.01
CA LEU A 190 11.62 16.36 7.98
C LEU A 190 10.16 15.92 8.05
N PRO A 191 9.21 16.81 8.38
CA PRO A 191 7.79 16.46 8.44
C PRO A 191 7.13 16.54 7.05
N PHE A 192 6.32 15.57 6.68
CA PHE A 192 5.50 15.56 5.48
C PHE A 192 4.03 15.52 5.89
N VAL A 193 3.27 16.52 5.45
CA VAL A 193 1.88 16.73 5.82
C VAL A 193 1.03 16.76 4.56
N PHE A 194 0.12 15.82 4.42
CA PHE A 194 -0.81 15.83 3.30
C PHE A 194 -1.78 17.01 3.47
N PRO A 195 -2.01 17.85 2.43
CA PRO A 195 -2.66 19.15 2.60
C PRO A 195 -4.15 19.06 2.98
N ILE A 196 -4.82 17.96 2.63
CA ILE A 196 -6.26 17.79 2.84
C ILE A 196 -6.50 16.94 4.11
N PRO A 197 -7.32 17.40 5.06
CA PRO A 197 -7.70 16.60 6.20
C PRO A 197 -8.62 15.45 5.79
N VAL A 198 -8.34 14.25 6.28
CA VAL A 198 -9.10 13.01 6.01
C VAL A 198 -9.36 12.24 7.30
N HIS A 199 -10.33 11.32 7.27
CA HIS A 199 -10.57 10.42 8.38
C HIS A 199 -9.64 9.20 8.27
N LEU A 200 -8.49 9.27 8.96
CA LEU A 200 -7.49 8.21 9.00
C LEU A 200 -8.08 6.96 9.66
N LEU A 201 -8.03 5.85 8.93
CA LEU A 201 -8.36 4.53 9.46
C LEU A 201 -7.13 3.90 10.12
N ARG A 202 -5.95 4.07 9.51
CA ARG A 202 -4.66 3.63 10.06
C ARG A 202 -3.46 4.25 9.34
N ALA A 203 -2.31 4.17 10.01
CA ALA A 203 -0.99 4.34 9.41
C ALA A 203 -0.31 2.99 9.14
N ASN A 204 0.51 2.91 8.09
CA ASN A 204 1.31 1.74 7.76
C ASN A 204 2.55 1.62 8.66
N THR A 205 2.32 1.23 9.92
CA THR A 205 3.38 1.15 10.94
C THR A 205 4.48 0.12 10.66
N TYR A 206 4.26 -0.81 9.72
CA TYR A 206 5.28 -1.74 9.21
C TYR A 206 6.52 -1.01 8.69
N LEU A 207 6.33 0.17 8.09
CA LEU A 207 7.39 1.00 7.52
C LEU A 207 8.34 1.60 8.57
N ARG A 208 8.02 1.52 9.87
CA ARG A 208 8.98 1.86 10.94
C ARG A 208 10.16 0.91 11.00
N THR A 209 9.91 -0.36 10.65
CA THR A 209 10.92 -1.43 10.64
C THR A 209 11.48 -1.72 9.25
N HIS A 210 10.75 -1.30 8.21
CA HIS A 210 11.09 -1.52 6.80
C HIS A 210 10.95 -0.22 5.99
N PRO A 211 11.69 0.85 6.34
CA PRO A 211 11.57 2.16 5.69
C PRO A 211 11.97 2.13 4.21
N GLU A 212 12.81 1.18 3.79
CA GLU A 212 13.27 1.03 2.41
C GLU A 212 12.12 0.84 1.41
N LYS A 213 11.00 0.25 1.85
CA LYS A 213 9.81 0.03 1.02
C LYS A 213 9.13 1.31 0.56
N ILE A 214 9.28 2.40 1.33
CA ILE A 214 8.78 3.72 0.92
C ILE A 214 9.49 4.17 -0.36
N PHE A 215 10.79 3.91 -0.45
CA PHE A 215 11.65 4.43 -1.49
C PHE A 215 11.74 3.49 -2.70
N SER A 216 11.68 2.16 -2.50
CA SER A 216 11.67 1.18 -3.59
C SER A 216 10.31 1.09 -4.29
N ASP A 217 9.23 1.18 -3.52
CA ASP A 217 7.88 0.83 -3.96
C ASP A 217 6.85 1.92 -3.56
N PRO A 218 7.05 3.20 -3.93
CA PRO A 218 6.30 4.35 -3.39
C PRO A 218 4.79 4.30 -3.64
N TYR A 219 4.36 3.62 -4.71
CA TYR A 219 2.94 3.50 -5.10
C TYR A 219 2.31 2.16 -4.75
N THR A 220 3.06 1.23 -4.14
CA THR A 220 2.55 -0.08 -3.74
C THR A 220 2.81 -0.31 -2.26
N HIS A 221 3.86 -1.03 -1.86
CA HIS A 221 4.16 -1.31 -0.46
C HIS A 221 4.47 -0.05 0.37
N GLY A 222 4.89 1.04 -0.28
CA GLY A 222 5.28 2.31 0.32
C GLY A 222 4.14 3.24 0.72
N TRP A 223 2.86 2.81 0.64
CA TRP A 223 1.75 3.63 1.14
C TRP A 223 1.90 3.92 2.63
N LEU A 224 1.65 5.16 3.05
CA LEU A 224 1.85 5.64 4.41
C LEU A 224 0.58 5.57 5.26
N PHE A 225 -0.56 5.94 4.67
CA PHE A 225 -1.84 6.03 5.37
C PHE A 225 -2.98 5.41 4.57
N GLU A 226 -3.94 4.83 5.28
CA GLU A 226 -5.23 4.39 4.75
C GLU A 226 -6.30 5.21 5.47
N ALA A 227 -7.21 5.81 4.70
CA ALA A 227 -8.24 6.69 5.20
C ALA A 227 -9.58 6.40 4.51
N SER A 228 -10.66 6.94 5.07
CA SER A 228 -11.98 6.94 4.45
C SER A 228 -12.37 8.34 4.00
N LEU A 229 -12.96 8.46 2.82
CA LEU A 229 -13.53 9.70 2.30
C LEU A 229 -15.06 9.59 2.32
N ASP A 230 -15.74 10.49 3.03
CA ASP A 230 -17.21 10.50 3.00
C ASP A 230 -17.72 10.82 1.59
N ARG A 231 -18.81 10.16 1.18
CA ARG A 231 -19.38 10.23 -0.19
C ARG A 231 -19.70 11.65 -0.68
N PHE A 232 -20.01 12.56 0.24
CA PHE A 232 -20.29 13.97 -0.07
C PHE A 232 -19.02 14.80 -0.36
N LYS A 233 -17.81 14.25 -0.10
CA LYS A 233 -16.51 14.90 -0.30
C LYS A 233 -15.75 14.42 -1.55
N HIS A 234 -16.24 13.41 -2.28
CA HIS A 234 -15.64 13.00 -3.56
C HIS A 234 -15.62 14.15 -4.57
N THR A 235 -16.69 14.95 -4.62
CA THR A 235 -16.79 16.12 -5.49
C THR A 235 -15.85 17.24 -5.02
N GLU A 236 -15.72 17.45 -3.70
CA GLU A 236 -14.81 18.45 -3.15
C GLU A 236 -13.34 18.11 -3.39
N VAL A 237 -12.93 16.84 -3.27
CA VAL A 237 -11.55 16.42 -3.62
C VAL A 237 -11.28 16.59 -5.12
N ARG A 238 -12.27 16.41 -6.00
CA ARG A 238 -12.11 16.77 -7.42
C ARG A 238 -12.00 18.27 -7.68
N HIS A 239 -12.48 19.10 -6.73
CA HIS A 239 -12.28 20.55 -6.71
C HIS A 239 -11.10 20.99 -5.82
N THR A 240 -10.36 20.05 -5.21
CA THR A 240 -9.16 20.36 -4.44
C THR A 240 -7.98 20.67 -5.36
N SER A 241 -6.99 21.37 -4.81
CA SER A 241 -5.73 21.70 -5.44
C SER A 241 -4.82 20.47 -5.62
N LEU A 242 -5.34 19.35 -6.13
CA LEU A 242 -4.57 18.15 -6.49
C LEU A 242 -4.51 18.02 -8.02
N LEU A 243 -3.39 17.56 -8.56
CA LEU A 243 -3.22 17.28 -9.99
C LEU A 243 -3.33 15.78 -10.28
N SER A 244 -3.77 15.41 -11.47
CA SER A 244 -3.82 14.01 -11.92
C SER A 244 -3.53 13.92 -13.42
N GLY A 245 -3.35 12.69 -13.93
CA GLY A 245 -3.21 12.43 -15.36
C GLY A 245 -2.09 13.26 -16.03
N ASN A 246 -2.43 13.95 -17.11
CA ASN A 246 -1.44 14.64 -17.94
C ASN A 246 -0.87 15.90 -17.28
N GLU A 247 -1.67 16.59 -16.46
CA GLU A 247 -1.23 17.78 -15.73
C GLU A 247 -0.19 17.42 -14.68
N ALA A 248 -0.42 16.34 -13.91
CA ALA A 248 0.55 15.82 -12.94
C ALA A 248 1.87 15.43 -13.61
N ARG A 249 1.81 14.82 -14.80
CA ARG A 249 3.01 14.44 -15.56
C ARG A 249 3.81 15.66 -16.03
N LEU A 250 3.14 16.70 -16.53
CA LEU A 250 3.80 17.96 -16.92
C LEU A 250 4.44 18.65 -15.72
N TRP A 251 3.71 18.73 -14.60
CA TRP A 251 4.24 19.26 -13.34
C TRP A 251 5.47 18.47 -12.87
N MET A 252 5.42 17.14 -12.86
CA MET A 252 6.55 16.29 -12.44
C MET A 252 7.81 16.52 -13.29
N ASN A 253 7.63 16.70 -14.61
CA ASN A 253 8.75 17.02 -15.50
C ASN A 253 9.37 18.39 -15.17
N ASN A 254 8.55 19.37 -14.81
CA ASN A 254 9.02 20.69 -14.38
C ASN A 254 9.74 20.60 -13.03
N GLU A 255 9.24 19.82 -12.07
CA GLU A 255 9.91 19.58 -10.78
C GLU A 255 11.28 18.93 -10.97
N LEU A 256 11.40 17.95 -11.89
CA LEU A 256 12.68 17.36 -12.28
C LEU A 256 13.68 18.39 -12.78
N GLN A 257 13.26 19.28 -13.69
CA GLN A 257 14.14 20.34 -14.20
C GLN A 257 14.52 21.33 -13.10
N ARG A 258 13.57 21.71 -12.24
CA ARG A 258 13.81 22.64 -11.12
C ARG A 258 14.81 22.05 -10.13
N LEU A 259 14.69 20.75 -9.84
CA LEU A 259 15.59 20.05 -8.94
C LEU A 259 17.00 19.87 -9.52
N ASN A 260 17.13 19.50 -10.81
CA ASN A 260 18.43 19.48 -11.47
C ASN A 260 19.11 20.85 -11.38
N THR A 261 18.36 21.92 -11.63
CA THR A 261 18.87 23.31 -11.49
C THR A 261 19.30 23.60 -10.06
N PHE A 262 18.52 23.21 -9.06
CA PHE A 262 18.89 23.34 -7.64
C PHE A 262 20.20 22.62 -7.33
N VAL A 263 20.35 21.36 -7.77
CA VAL A 263 21.55 20.56 -7.53
C VAL A 263 22.78 21.15 -8.23
N HIS A 264 22.64 21.63 -9.46
CA HIS A 264 23.73 22.33 -10.15
C HIS A 264 24.15 23.60 -9.43
N ASN A 265 23.19 24.38 -8.92
CA ASN A 265 23.47 25.61 -8.17
C ASN A 265 24.19 25.32 -6.85
N VAL A 266 23.82 24.26 -6.13
CA VAL A 266 24.52 23.82 -4.92
C VAL A 266 25.93 23.34 -5.25
N SER A 267 26.08 22.55 -6.32
CA SER A 267 27.39 22.00 -6.75
C SER A 267 28.36 23.07 -7.27
N ALA A 268 27.82 24.18 -7.80
CA ALA A 268 28.60 25.32 -8.26
C ALA A 268 29.10 26.22 -7.11
N GLN A 269 28.64 26.02 -5.87
CA GLN A 269 29.19 26.74 -4.73
C GLN A 269 30.58 26.21 -4.38
N PRO A 270 31.53 27.09 -4.03
CA PRO A 270 32.86 26.66 -3.62
C PRO A 270 32.78 25.79 -2.36
N ASP A 271 33.50 24.67 -2.37
CA ASP A 271 33.64 23.82 -1.21
C ASP A 271 34.45 24.53 -0.09
N LYS A 272 34.66 23.84 1.04
CA LYS A 272 35.45 24.39 2.17
C LYS A 272 36.90 24.74 1.78
N HIS A 273 37.41 24.25 0.66
CA HIS A 273 38.74 24.51 0.13
C HIS A 273 38.71 25.49 -1.06
N GLY A 274 37.55 26.05 -1.42
CA GLY A 274 37.39 26.98 -2.54
C GLY A 274 37.32 26.30 -3.91
N VAL A 275 37.23 24.97 -3.98
CA VAL A 275 37.12 24.21 -5.23
C VAL A 275 35.67 24.26 -5.70
N VAL A 276 35.48 24.62 -6.98
CA VAL A 276 34.17 24.62 -7.64
C VAL A 276 34.12 23.45 -8.60
N LEU A 277 33.08 22.61 -8.48
CA LEU A 277 32.82 21.54 -9.42
C LEU A 277 31.95 22.09 -10.56
N MET A 278 32.46 22.01 -11.79
CA MET A 278 31.65 22.30 -12.97
C MET A 278 30.72 21.13 -13.25
N SER A 279 29.42 21.40 -13.41
CA SER A 279 28.46 20.43 -13.90
C SER A 279 28.45 20.39 -15.43
N ASP A 280 28.46 19.20 -16.00
CA ASP A 280 28.46 18.90 -17.44
C ASP A 280 27.07 18.55 -17.99
N GLY A 281 26.01 18.83 -17.23
CA GLY A 281 24.61 18.59 -17.63
C GLY A 281 24.03 17.23 -17.23
N GLY A 282 24.65 16.54 -16.26
CA GLY A 282 24.11 15.31 -15.67
C GLY A 282 22.85 15.50 -14.80
N SER A 283 22.11 14.42 -14.56
CA SER A 283 20.95 14.35 -13.66
C SER A 283 21.37 14.06 -12.22
N PHE A 284 20.54 14.45 -11.24
CA PHE A 284 20.81 14.11 -9.84
C PHE A 284 20.68 12.60 -9.59
N GLN A 285 21.57 12.05 -8.77
CA GLN A 285 21.51 10.67 -8.31
C GLN A 285 20.43 10.47 -7.24
N THR A 286 19.82 9.28 -7.21
CA THR A 286 18.95 8.84 -6.11
C THR A 286 19.64 9.04 -4.74
N GLY A 287 18.94 9.64 -3.78
CA GLY A 287 19.44 9.84 -2.44
C GLY A 287 20.55 10.88 -2.31
N PHE A 288 20.72 11.79 -3.28
CA PHE A 288 21.75 12.84 -3.20
C PHE A 288 21.62 13.72 -1.94
N VAL A 289 20.45 13.75 -1.28
CA VAL A 289 20.26 14.45 0.00
C VAL A 289 21.22 14.00 1.10
N HIS A 290 21.74 12.77 1.02
CA HIS A 290 22.73 12.26 1.98
C HIS A 290 24.09 12.94 1.81
N LEU A 291 24.37 13.54 0.65
CA LEU A 291 25.60 14.28 0.35
C LEU A 291 25.51 15.76 0.73
N LEU A 292 24.30 16.30 0.86
CA LEU A 292 24.07 17.71 1.19
C LEU A 292 24.50 18.08 2.61
N ALA A 293 24.90 19.32 2.83
CA ALA A 293 24.96 19.89 4.16
C ALA A 293 23.54 19.97 4.78
N LYS A 294 23.45 19.98 6.12
CA LYS A 294 22.15 20.04 6.81
C LYS A 294 21.34 21.29 6.44
N GLU A 295 22.02 22.41 6.22
CA GLU A 295 21.37 23.66 5.81
C GLU A 295 20.79 23.57 4.39
N GLU A 296 21.51 22.95 3.46
CA GLU A 296 21.06 22.71 2.08
C GLU A 296 19.89 21.73 2.04
N LEU A 297 19.92 20.69 2.88
CA LEU A 297 18.80 19.76 3.06
C LEU A 297 17.53 20.49 3.50
N LEU A 298 17.64 21.41 4.47
CA LEU A 298 16.50 22.21 4.93
C LEU A 298 16.02 23.20 3.86
N LYS A 299 16.92 23.80 3.08
CA LYS A 299 16.56 24.64 1.93
C LYS A 299 15.79 23.86 0.87
N LEU A 300 16.31 22.69 0.48
CA LEU A 300 15.65 21.78 -0.46
C LEU A 300 14.25 21.39 0.04
N TYR A 301 14.15 20.98 1.31
CA TYR A 301 12.89 20.63 1.92
C TYR A 301 11.88 21.78 1.88
N ASN A 302 12.29 22.99 2.23
CA ASN A 302 11.40 24.15 2.22
C ASN A 302 10.92 24.52 0.81
N ASP A 303 11.75 24.35 -0.21
CA ASP A 303 11.46 24.73 -1.60
C ASP A 303 10.60 23.69 -2.35
N PHE A 304 10.73 22.40 -2.02
CA PHE A 304 10.04 21.32 -2.74
C PHE A 304 8.99 20.58 -1.92
N PHE A 305 9.18 20.42 -0.61
CA PHE A 305 8.44 19.43 0.17
C PHE A 305 7.70 19.98 1.39
N SER A 306 7.78 21.28 1.62
CA SER A 306 7.12 21.95 2.72
C SER A 306 5.60 21.69 2.70
N PRO A 307 4.94 21.57 3.87
CA PRO A 307 3.47 21.57 3.99
C PRO A 307 2.78 22.79 3.38
N LEU A 308 3.54 23.88 3.17
CA LEU A 308 3.08 25.12 2.56
C LEU A 308 3.42 25.21 1.07
N ALA A 309 3.93 24.14 0.46
CA ALA A 309 4.20 24.10 -0.96
C ALA A 309 2.91 24.40 -1.75
N VAL A 310 3.06 25.20 -2.80
CA VAL A 310 2.01 25.60 -3.71
C VAL A 310 2.38 25.17 -5.12
N TRP A 311 1.39 25.04 -6.00
CA TRP A 311 1.67 24.79 -7.40
C TRP A 311 2.47 25.95 -7.99
N ASN A 312 3.68 25.66 -8.46
CA ASN A 312 4.46 26.62 -9.21
C ASN A 312 3.85 26.76 -10.61
N THR A 313 2.90 27.67 -10.75
CA THR A 313 2.21 28.03 -12.01
C THR A 313 3.08 28.88 -12.94
N GLN A 314 4.37 28.57 -13.05
CA GLN A 314 5.14 28.97 -14.22
C GLN A 314 4.82 27.97 -15.34
N LEU A 315 3.65 28.15 -15.95
CA LEU A 315 3.29 27.64 -17.27
C LEU A 315 3.66 28.69 -18.32
#